data_AF-A0A5E4L9S4-F1
#
_entry.id   AF-A0A5E4L9S4-F1
#
_cell.length_a   1.000
_cell.length_b   1.000
_cell.length_c   1.000
_cell.angle_alpha   90.00
_cell.angle_beta   90.00
_cell.angle_gamma   90.00
#
_symmetry.space_group_name_H-M   'P 1'
#
loop_
_entity.id
_entity.type
_entity.pdbx_description
1 polymer ?
#
loop_
_entity_poly.entity_id
_entity_poly.type
_entity_poly.pdbx_seq_one_letter_code
_entity_poly.pdbx_strand_id
1 'polypeptide(L)'
;MGSLEGNRFTIAVEGVSDGAEETVRKILEDVNGRFPNYFGEQRFGMRGNSAEIGRCIARRDFEAAAMEYLTGTGQKRGDEEREGARGGGGGAEENEGARKARKRLAEEKDFAAAYNYFPQHLKYERMLLEHLARIPTDFAGALRRLPRGILLLFVHALQSRIFNLVLSERIGAGEVNARTPLDETANLIGYESVPTEPEARALEVLEVSPEDFRLKGMPELSSKGTKRQLLAELKEFSFACEAGNAGENGKENARGKFRFTLGAGSYATMALREFMDGQR
;
A
#
# COMPACT_ATOMS: atom_id res chain seq x y z
N MET A 1 -8.09 -9.77 -16.76
CA MET A 1 -8.30 -8.31 -16.64
C MET A 1 -7.00 -7.63 -17.06
N GLY A 2 -6.96 -6.89 -18.17
CA GLY A 2 -5.68 -6.35 -18.66
C GLY A 2 -5.71 -5.52 -19.95
N SER A 3 -6.86 -4.96 -20.36
CA SER A 3 -6.95 -4.13 -21.57
C SER A 3 -6.93 -2.62 -21.32
N LEU A 4 -6.73 -2.20 -20.07
CA LEU A 4 -6.67 -0.77 -19.72
C LEU A 4 -5.22 -0.31 -19.80
N GLU A 5 -4.92 0.57 -20.76
CA GLU A 5 -3.59 1.19 -20.91
C GLU A 5 -3.30 2.20 -19.79
N GLY A 6 -4.35 2.76 -19.18
CA GLY A 6 -4.24 3.76 -18.13
C GLY A 6 -5.61 4.27 -17.68
N ASN A 7 -5.59 5.28 -16.80
CA ASN A 7 -6.77 5.99 -16.34
C ASN A 7 -6.54 7.51 -16.44
N ARG A 8 -7.58 8.24 -16.84
CA ARG A 8 -7.62 9.70 -16.76
C ARG A 8 -8.24 10.11 -15.44
N PHE A 9 -7.58 11.01 -14.73
CA PHE A 9 -8.01 11.53 -13.44
C PHE A 9 -8.44 12.99 -13.56
N THR A 10 -9.44 13.36 -12.77
CA THR A 10 -9.79 14.75 -12.50
C THR A 10 -10.00 14.86 -11.00
N ILE A 11 -9.10 15.54 -10.31
CA ILE A 11 -9.07 15.61 -8.85
C ILE A 11 -9.11 17.07 -8.44
N ALA A 12 -10.02 17.38 -7.53
CA ALA A 12 -10.13 18.72 -6.96
C ALA A 12 -9.61 18.73 -5.53
N VAL A 13 -8.78 19.71 -5.21
CA VAL A 13 -8.16 19.92 -3.90
C VAL A 13 -8.64 21.25 -3.36
N GLU A 14 -9.10 21.27 -2.11
CA GLU A 14 -9.56 22.47 -1.42
C GLU A 14 -8.42 23.12 -0.65
N GLY A 15 -8.49 24.45 -0.47
CA GLY A 15 -7.54 25.19 0.34
C GLY A 15 -6.16 25.32 -0.28
N VAL A 16 -6.09 25.51 -1.60
CA VAL A 16 -4.81 25.78 -2.27
C VAL A 16 -4.30 27.18 -1.93
N SER A 17 -2.99 27.33 -1.79
CA SER A 17 -2.37 28.62 -1.47
C SER A 17 -2.41 29.59 -2.65
N ASP A 18 -2.29 30.88 -2.36
CA ASP A 18 -2.03 31.89 -3.37
C ASP A 18 -0.75 31.54 -4.13
N GLY A 19 -0.77 31.61 -5.47
CA GLY A 19 0.37 31.21 -6.31
C GLY A 19 0.54 29.71 -6.52
N ALA A 20 -0.46 28.89 -6.18
CA ALA A 20 -0.42 27.44 -6.42
C ALA A 20 -0.12 27.07 -7.88
N GLU A 21 -0.65 27.81 -8.87
CA GLU A 21 -0.41 27.53 -10.29
C GLU A 21 1.08 27.61 -10.66
N GLU A 22 1.75 28.67 -10.20
CA GLU A 22 3.17 28.88 -10.44
C GLU A 22 4.03 27.82 -9.74
N THR A 23 3.64 27.44 -8.52
CA THR A 23 4.33 26.39 -7.75
C THR A 23 4.17 25.03 -8.41
N VAL A 24 2.95 24.66 -8.83
CA VAL A 24 2.68 23.41 -9.56
C VAL A 24 3.44 23.37 -10.89
N ARG A 25 3.50 24.50 -11.60
CA ARG A 25 4.27 24.62 -12.85
C ARG A 25 5.76 24.35 -12.63
N LYS A 26 6.36 24.97 -11.61
CA LYS A 26 7.78 24.73 -11.26
C LYS A 26 8.04 23.27 -10.88
N ILE A 27 7.19 22.68 -10.04
CA ILE A 27 7.31 21.26 -9.67
C ILE A 27 7.23 20.37 -10.92
N LEU A 28 6.29 20.63 -11.82
CA LEU A 28 6.15 19.86 -13.07
C LEU A 28 7.42 19.94 -13.95
N GLU A 29 8.03 21.12 -14.02
CA GLU A 29 9.30 21.36 -14.74
C GLU A 29 10.46 20.61 -14.05
N ASP A 30 10.58 20.72 -12.74
CA ASP A 30 11.65 20.09 -11.95
C ASP A 30 11.59 18.56 -12.03
N VAL A 31 10.38 18.00 -11.95
CA VAL A 31 10.17 16.55 -12.05
C VAL A 31 10.06 16.06 -13.49
N ASN A 32 10.11 16.97 -14.47
CA ASN A 32 10.00 16.69 -15.90
C ASN A 32 8.77 15.82 -16.26
N GLY A 33 7.63 16.10 -15.60
CA GLY A 33 6.40 15.33 -15.76
C GLY A 33 6.47 13.87 -15.27
N ARG A 34 7.48 13.49 -14.49
CA ARG A 34 7.70 12.13 -13.98
C ARG A 34 7.69 12.10 -12.48
N PHE A 35 7.31 10.98 -11.89
CA PHE A 35 7.35 10.82 -10.43
C PHE A 35 7.70 9.39 -10.04
N PRO A 36 8.25 9.18 -8.83
CA PRO A 36 8.49 7.85 -8.29
C PRO A 36 7.21 6.99 -8.25
N ASN A 37 7.25 5.81 -8.87
CA ASN A 37 6.08 4.94 -9.06
C ASN A 37 5.77 4.04 -7.85
N TYR A 38 5.77 4.63 -6.66
CA TYR A 38 5.45 3.94 -5.42
C TYR A 38 4.06 3.29 -5.46
N PHE A 39 3.92 2.19 -4.72
CA PHE A 39 2.60 1.71 -4.33
C PHE A 39 2.03 2.61 -3.23
N GLY A 40 0.85 3.16 -3.46
CA GLY A 40 0.16 4.00 -2.48
C GLY A 40 -0.45 3.20 -1.33
N GLU A 41 -0.81 3.92 -0.28
CA GLU A 41 -1.36 3.42 1.00
C GLU A 41 -2.52 2.42 0.83
N GLN A 42 -3.39 2.66 -0.14
CA GLN A 42 -4.52 1.77 -0.46
C GLN A 42 -4.09 0.34 -0.81
N ARG A 43 -2.87 0.12 -1.32
CA ARG A 43 -2.34 -1.23 -1.60
C ARG A 43 -2.11 -2.04 -0.33
N PHE A 44 -1.87 -1.37 0.80
CA PHE A 44 -1.55 -1.98 2.09
C PHE A 44 -2.78 -2.19 2.98
N GLY A 45 -3.97 -1.93 2.45
CA GLY A 45 -5.25 -2.03 3.16
C GLY A 45 -5.47 -0.90 4.16
N MET A 46 -6.71 -0.75 4.64
CA MET A 46 -7.09 0.34 5.54
C MET A 46 -6.24 0.38 6.81
N ARG A 47 -5.85 -0.79 7.35
CA ARG A 47 -5.01 -0.90 8.55
C ARG A 47 -3.50 -0.87 8.28
N GLY A 48 -3.08 -0.89 7.01
CA GLY A 48 -1.67 -0.84 6.63
C GLY A 48 -0.87 -2.11 6.94
N ASN A 49 -1.51 -3.18 7.41
CA ASN A 49 -0.85 -4.41 7.83
C ASN A 49 -0.86 -5.52 6.76
N SER A 50 -1.36 -5.26 5.55
CA SER A 50 -1.43 -6.30 4.51
C SER A 50 -0.05 -6.87 4.12
N ALA A 51 0.99 -6.03 4.11
CA ALA A 51 2.35 -6.49 3.82
C ALA A 51 2.92 -7.36 4.94
N GLU A 52 2.58 -7.04 6.19
CA GLU A 52 2.98 -7.82 7.37
C GLU A 52 2.37 -9.22 7.33
N ILE A 53 1.05 -9.29 7.08
CA ILE A 53 0.34 -10.56 6.90
C ILE A 53 0.97 -11.35 5.74
N GLY A 54 1.31 -10.68 4.64
CA GLY A 54 1.98 -11.27 3.49
C GLY A 54 3.35 -11.87 3.84
N ARG A 55 4.14 -11.16 4.66
CA ARG A 55 5.44 -11.63 5.17
C ARG A 55 5.28 -12.92 5.99
N CYS A 56 4.34 -12.94 6.92
CA CYS A 56 4.05 -14.13 7.72
C CYS A 56 3.62 -15.31 6.84
N ILE A 57 2.75 -15.10 5.85
CA ILE A 57 2.35 -16.13 4.88
C ILE A 57 3.53 -16.66 4.07
N ALA A 58 4.40 -15.76 3.58
CA ALA A 58 5.59 -16.12 2.80
C ALA A 58 6.51 -17.06 3.61
N ARG A 59 6.74 -16.71 4.88
CA ARG A 59 7.59 -17.45 5.82
C ARG A 59 6.94 -18.68 6.45
N ARG A 60 5.71 -19.04 6.05
CA ARG A 60 4.91 -20.16 6.63
C ARG A 60 4.49 -19.96 8.08
N ASP A 61 4.62 -18.76 8.62
CA ASP A 61 4.11 -18.42 9.94
C ASP A 61 2.61 -18.10 9.84
N PHE A 62 1.82 -19.15 9.66
CA PHE A 62 0.37 -19.01 9.47
C PHE A 62 -0.34 -18.57 10.76
N GLU A 63 0.23 -18.87 11.92
CA GLU A 63 -0.27 -18.38 13.21
C GLU A 63 -0.12 -16.86 13.27
N ALA A 64 1.08 -16.33 13.06
CA ALA A 64 1.30 -14.88 13.04
C ALA A 64 0.46 -14.19 11.96
N ALA A 65 0.32 -14.79 10.77
CA ALA A 65 -0.53 -14.25 9.70
C ALA A 65 -2.02 -14.18 10.09
N ALA A 66 -2.57 -15.26 10.66
CA ALA A 66 -3.96 -15.30 11.08
C ALA A 66 -4.22 -14.36 12.26
N MET A 67 -3.30 -14.33 13.23
CA MET A 67 -3.39 -13.43 14.38
C MET A 67 -3.29 -11.97 13.93
N GLU A 68 -2.33 -11.58 13.10
CA GLU A 68 -2.23 -10.20 12.59
C GLU A 68 -3.47 -9.78 11.80
N TYR A 69 -4.06 -10.68 11.02
CA TYR A 69 -5.33 -10.41 10.33
C TYR A 69 -6.51 -10.20 11.29
N LEU A 70 -6.58 -10.99 12.37
CA LEU A 70 -7.65 -10.95 13.35
C LEU A 70 -7.49 -9.84 14.37
N THR A 71 -6.27 -9.52 14.81
CA THR A 71 -6.02 -8.63 15.95
C THR A 71 -5.36 -7.32 15.57
N GLY A 72 -4.73 -7.22 14.41
CA GLY A 72 -4.07 -5.99 13.96
C GLY A 72 -5.05 -4.83 13.91
N THR A 73 -4.73 -3.73 14.60
CA THR A 73 -5.57 -2.51 14.63
C THR A 73 -5.05 -1.39 13.75
N GLY A 74 -3.91 -1.60 13.07
CA GLY A 74 -3.16 -0.54 12.40
C GLY A 74 -2.51 0.40 13.42
N GLN A 75 -1.19 0.55 13.36
CA GLN A 75 -0.50 1.57 14.13
C GLN A 75 -0.41 2.82 13.25
N LYS A 76 -0.77 4.00 13.76
CA LYS A 76 -0.21 5.25 13.21
C LYS A 76 1.29 5.16 13.46
N ARG A 77 2.08 4.81 12.44
CA ARG A 77 3.55 4.86 12.54
C ARG A 77 3.94 6.30 12.87
N GLY A 78 4.75 6.47 13.91
CA GLY A 78 5.27 7.78 14.32
C GLY A 78 6.13 8.41 13.22
N ASP A 79 6.42 9.69 13.36
CA ASP A 79 7.09 10.52 12.35
C ASP A 79 8.47 9.98 11.91
N GLU A 80 9.10 9.08 12.67
CA GLU A 80 10.47 8.57 12.45
C GLU A 80 10.64 7.58 11.28
N GLU A 81 9.58 6.92 10.80
CA GLU A 81 9.66 6.04 9.61
C GLU A 81 9.28 6.77 8.30
N ARG A 82 9.02 8.09 8.35
CA ARG A 82 8.63 8.88 7.15
C ARG A 82 9.73 9.00 6.11
N GLU A 83 11.00 8.87 6.48
CA GLU A 83 12.10 9.22 5.58
C GLU A 83 12.47 8.11 4.58
N GLY A 84 12.14 6.84 4.87
CA GLY A 84 12.53 5.70 4.01
C GLY A 84 11.40 4.98 3.27
N ALA A 85 10.13 5.32 3.51
CA ALA A 85 8.99 4.57 2.98
C ALA A 85 7.88 5.49 2.46
N ARG A 86 8.18 6.26 1.42
CA ARG A 86 7.17 7.00 0.65
C ARG A 86 6.13 5.98 0.10
N GLY A 87 5.00 5.80 0.79
CA GLY A 87 3.87 4.97 0.32
C GLY A 87 3.37 3.87 1.25
N GLY A 88 3.93 3.69 2.45
CA GLY A 88 3.56 2.59 3.36
C GLY A 88 2.87 3.01 4.66
N GLY A 89 1.72 3.70 4.61
CA GLY A 89 0.94 4.04 5.80
C GLY A 89 -0.51 3.57 5.68
N GLY A 90 -1.00 2.76 6.62
CA GLY A 90 -2.44 2.56 6.78
C GLY A 90 -3.00 3.44 7.89
N GLY A 91 -4.30 3.66 7.88
CA GLY A 91 -5.03 4.25 8.99
C GLY A 91 -5.13 3.29 10.19
N ALA A 92 -5.54 3.83 11.34
CA ALA A 92 -5.96 3.01 12.47
C ALA A 92 -7.39 2.50 12.26
N GLU A 93 -7.74 1.37 12.88
CA GLU A 93 -9.12 0.87 12.95
C GLU A 93 -10.04 1.94 13.56
N GLU A 94 -10.88 2.54 12.73
CA GLU A 94 -11.79 3.62 13.11
C GLU A 94 -13.02 3.08 13.85
N ASN A 95 -13.44 1.84 13.56
CA ASN A 95 -14.60 1.25 14.21
C ASN A 95 -14.25 0.84 15.65
N GLU A 96 -14.82 1.53 16.63
CA GLU A 96 -14.52 1.29 18.04
C GLU A 96 -14.87 -0.15 18.48
N GLY A 97 -15.97 -0.70 17.98
CA GLY A 97 -16.41 -2.06 18.27
C GLY A 97 -15.43 -3.10 17.73
N ALA A 98 -14.98 -2.93 16.48
CA ALA A 98 -13.94 -3.76 15.89
C ALA A 98 -12.64 -3.66 16.71
N ARG A 99 -12.19 -2.43 17.01
CA ARG A 99 -10.95 -2.20 17.78
C ARG A 99 -10.99 -2.89 19.15
N LYS A 100 -12.10 -2.79 19.89
CA LYS A 100 -12.28 -3.47 21.19
C LYS A 100 -12.25 -4.99 21.04
N ALA A 101 -12.95 -5.54 20.05
CA ALA A 101 -12.98 -6.98 19.80
C ALA A 101 -11.58 -7.53 19.44
N ARG A 102 -10.84 -6.83 18.57
CA ARG A 102 -9.48 -7.20 18.17
C ARG A 102 -8.51 -7.21 19.34
N LYS A 103 -8.54 -6.16 20.17
CA LYS A 103 -7.70 -6.07 21.38
C LYS A 103 -8.01 -7.19 22.38
N ARG A 104 -9.29 -7.43 22.65
CA ARG A 104 -9.72 -8.51 23.54
C ARG A 104 -9.20 -9.86 23.06
N LEU A 105 -9.36 -10.17 21.76
CA LEU A 105 -8.85 -11.43 21.19
C LEU A 105 -7.32 -11.56 21.30
N ALA A 106 -6.59 -10.46 21.13
CA ALA A 106 -5.13 -10.47 21.26
C ALA A 106 -4.67 -10.90 22.66
N GLU A 107 -5.43 -10.50 23.69
CA GLU A 107 -5.15 -10.82 25.09
C GLU A 107 -5.59 -12.23 25.46
N GLU A 108 -6.83 -12.62 25.13
CA GLU A 108 -7.41 -13.87 25.62
C GLU A 108 -7.11 -15.10 24.75
N LYS A 109 -6.88 -14.89 23.44
CA LYS A 109 -6.68 -15.96 22.42
C LYS A 109 -7.77 -17.04 22.40
N ASP A 110 -8.96 -16.74 22.93
CA ASP A 110 -10.13 -17.61 22.92
C ASP A 110 -10.96 -17.36 21.65
N PHE A 111 -10.74 -18.19 20.63
CA PHE A 111 -11.43 -18.05 19.34
C PHE A 111 -12.94 -18.32 19.41
N ALA A 112 -13.38 -19.17 20.34
CA ALA A 112 -14.79 -19.49 20.52
C ALA A 112 -15.54 -18.31 21.16
N ALA A 113 -14.96 -17.70 22.19
CA ALA A 113 -15.48 -16.46 22.75
C ALA A 113 -15.48 -15.33 21.70
N ALA A 114 -14.37 -15.17 20.97
CA ALA A 114 -14.22 -14.16 19.93
C ALA A 114 -15.24 -14.25 18.81
N TYR A 115 -15.57 -15.45 18.34
CA TYR A 115 -16.62 -15.63 17.34
C TYR A 115 -17.97 -15.01 17.76
N ASN A 116 -18.28 -15.01 19.06
CA ASN A 116 -19.53 -14.48 19.58
C ASN A 116 -19.55 -12.94 19.64
N TYR A 117 -18.45 -12.30 20.10
CA TYR A 117 -18.42 -10.85 20.27
C TYR A 117 -17.86 -10.07 19.06
N PHE A 118 -17.18 -10.71 18.10
CA PHE A 118 -16.69 -10.01 16.92
C PHE A 118 -17.87 -9.41 16.12
N PRO A 119 -17.81 -8.14 15.69
CA PRO A 119 -18.90 -7.50 14.95
C PRO A 119 -19.32 -8.27 13.70
N GLN A 120 -20.63 -8.35 13.43
CA GLN A 120 -21.21 -9.13 12.32
C GLN A 120 -20.74 -8.70 10.92
N HIS A 121 -20.40 -7.42 10.75
CA HIS A 121 -19.89 -6.90 9.48
C HIS A 121 -18.48 -7.42 9.14
N LEU A 122 -17.73 -7.94 10.12
CA LEU A 122 -16.41 -8.56 9.94
C LEU A 122 -16.56 -10.03 9.53
N LYS A 123 -17.25 -10.26 8.41
CA LYS A 123 -17.62 -11.60 7.93
C LYS A 123 -16.41 -12.53 7.78
N TYR A 124 -15.31 -12.03 7.24
CA TYR A 124 -14.12 -12.84 6.96
C TYR A 124 -13.35 -13.18 8.24
N GLU A 125 -13.23 -12.24 9.16
CA GLU A 125 -12.66 -12.48 10.49
C GLU A 125 -13.49 -13.52 11.25
N ARG A 126 -14.82 -13.37 11.28
CA ARG A 126 -15.72 -14.33 11.93
C ARG A 126 -15.59 -15.73 11.33
N MET A 127 -15.39 -15.85 10.02
CA MET A 127 -15.17 -17.13 9.34
C MET A 127 -13.85 -17.81 9.75
N LEU A 128 -12.80 -17.03 10.03
CA LEU A 128 -11.55 -17.57 10.58
C LEU A 128 -11.74 -18.01 12.04
N LEU A 129 -12.42 -17.19 12.84
CA LEU A 129 -12.71 -17.50 14.24
C LEU A 129 -13.56 -18.76 14.39
N GLU A 130 -14.56 -18.95 13.53
CA GLU A 130 -15.37 -20.17 13.50
C GLU A 130 -14.52 -21.43 13.25
N HIS A 131 -13.56 -21.36 12.31
CA HIS A 131 -12.66 -22.48 12.03
C HIS A 131 -11.74 -22.76 13.23
N LEU A 132 -11.13 -21.72 13.79
CA LEU A 132 -10.20 -21.84 14.92
C LEU A 132 -10.91 -22.22 16.22
N ALA A 133 -12.18 -21.87 16.42
CA ALA A 133 -12.96 -22.37 17.55
C ALA A 133 -13.13 -23.90 17.53
N ARG A 134 -13.15 -24.50 16.33
CA ARG A 134 -13.28 -25.96 16.15
C ARG A 134 -11.92 -26.66 16.09
N ILE A 135 -10.92 -26.04 15.47
CA ILE A 135 -9.56 -26.58 15.31
C ILE A 135 -8.54 -25.48 15.66
N PRO A 136 -8.24 -25.25 16.96
CA PRO A 136 -7.48 -24.09 17.43
C PRO A 136 -6.05 -23.94 16.91
N THR A 137 -5.46 -25.02 16.36
CA THR A 137 -4.09 -25.04 15.88
C THR A 137 -3.97 -24.97 14.35
N ASP A 138 -5.09 -25.06 13.62
CA ASP A 138 -5.08 -25.10 12.15
C ASP A 138 -5.24 -23.70 11.52
N PHE A 139 -4.26 -22.83 11.78
CA PHE A 139 -4.21 -21.47 11.23
C PHE A 139 -4.12 -21.44 9.71
N ALA A 140 -3.38 -22.38 9.13
CA ALA A 140 -3.28 -22.51 7.68
C ALA A 140 -4.64 -22.87 7.06
N GLY A 141 -5.40 -23.78 7.67
CA GLY A 141 -6.77 -24.08 7.26
C GLY A 141 -7.72 -22.90 7.45
N ALA A 142 -7.59 -22.15 8.55
CA ALA A 142 -8.39 -20.96 8.81
C ALA A 142 -8.18 -19.89 7.72
N LEU A 143 -6.91 -19.59 7.38
CA LEU A 143 -6.58 -18.66 6.29
C LEU A 143 -7.13 -19.11 4.94
N ARG A 144 -7.10 -20.43 4.63
CA ARG A 144 -7.67 -20.98 3.39
C ARG A 144 -9.19 -20.83 3.29
N ARG A 145 -9.89 -20.49 4.37
CA ARG A 145 -11.32 -20.14 4.29
C ARG A 145 -11.53 -18.82 3.55
N LEU A 146 -10.55 -17.91 3.56
CA LEU A 146 -10.64 -16.63 2.86
C LEU A 146 -10.75 -16.84 1.34
N PRO A 147 -11.48 -15.97 0.63
CA PRO A 147 -11.42 -15.92 -0.82
C PRO A 147 -9.98 -15.73 -1.30
N ARG A 148 -9.60 -16.46 -2.36
CA ARG A 148 -8.26 -16.41 -2.96
C ARG A 148 -7.77 -14.98 -3.23
N GLY A 149 -8.67 -14.08 -3.66
CA GLY A 149 -8.33 -12.69 -3.94
C GLY A 149 -7.81 -11.92 -2.72
N ILE A 150 -8.32 -12.22 -1.52
CA ILE A 150 -7.85 -11.62 -0.26
C ILE A 150 -6.46 -12.16 0.11
N LEU A 151 -6.25 -13.46 -0.02
CA LEU A 151 -4.95 -14.06 0.26
C LEU A 151 -3.85 -13.54 -0.69
N LEU A 152 -4.16 -13.41 -1.98
CA LEU A 152 -3.25 -12.82 -2.97
C LEU A 152 -2.93 -11.35 -2.66
N LEU A 153 -3.88 -10.60 -2.09
CA LEU A 153 -3.64 -9.21 -1.69
C LEU A 153 -2.47 -9.09 -0.72
N PHE A 154 -2.34 -10.02 0.24
CA PHE A 154 -1.25 -9.99 1.22
C PHE A 154 0.11 -10.25 0.59
N VAL A 155 0.21 -11.27 -0.27
CA VAL A 155 1.46 -11.56 -1.00
C VAL A 155 1.86 -10.38 -1.90
N HIS A 156 0.90 -9.80 -2.63
CA HIS A 156 1.16 -8.63 -3.46
C HIS A 156 1.53 -7.40 -2.62
N ALA A 157 0.94 -7.21 -1.44
CA ALA A 157 1.31 -6.12 -0.54
C ALA A 157 2.75 -6.27 -0.03
N LEU A 158 3.22 -7.49 0.26
CA LEU A 158 4.63 -7.74 0.58
C LEU A 158 5.55 -7.38 -0.61
N GLN A 159 5.20 -7.81 -1.83
CA GLN A 159 5.96 -7.42 -3.03
C GLN A 159 6.01 -5.91 -3.22
N SER A 160 4.89 -5.22 -2.99
CA SER A 160 4.80 -3.76 -3.02
C SER A 160 5.66 -3.09 -1.96
N ARG A 161 5.74 -3.67 -0.75
CA ARG A 161 6.61 -3.17 0.34
C ARG A 161 8.08 -3.26 -0.07
N ILE A 162 8.51 -4.41 -0.59
CA ILE A 162 9.89 -4.61 -1.08
C ILE A 162 10.21 -3.59 -2.18
N PHE A 163 9.33 -3.44 -3.16
CA PHE A 163 9.52 -2.48 -4.25
C PHE A 163 9.64 -1.03 -3.75
N ASN A 164 8.79 -0.62 -2.80
CA ASN A 164 8.86 0.72 -2.24
C ASN A 164 10.18 0.97 -1.47
N LEU A 165 10.70 -0.03 -0.74
CA LEU A 165 12.00 0.07 -0.07
C LEU A 165 13.13 0.25 -1.09
N VAL A 166 13.15 -0.58 -2.13
CA VAL A 166 14.14 -0.52 -3.23
C VAL A 166 14.09 0.84 -3.94
N LEU A 167 12.90 1.33 -4.28
CA LEU A 167 12.75 2.61 -4.95
C LEU A 167 13.22 3.77 -4.06
N SER A 168 12.90 3.73 -2.76
CA SER A 168 13.35 4.76 -1.81
C SER A 168 14.87 4.77 -1.66
N GLU A 169 15.48 3.60 -1.56
CA GLU A 169 16.93 3.45 -1.46
C GLU A 169 17.65 3.97 -2.71
N ARG A 170 17.18 3.56 -3.91
CA ARG A 170 17.79 3.99 -5.18
C ARG A 170 17.62 5.49 -5.44
N ILE A 171 16.53 6.09 -4.98
CA ILE A 171 16.36 7.56 -5.00
C ILE A 171 17.33 8.22 -4.01
N GLY A 172 17.45 7.71 -2.78
CA GLY A 172 18.38 8.23 -1.77
C GLY A 172 19.85 8.15 -2.19
N ALA A 173 20.22 7.11 -2.93
CA ALA A 173 21.56 6.95 -3.53
C ALA A 173 21.78 7.82 -4.78
N GLY A 174 20.75 8.50 -5.29
CA GLY A 174 20.81 9.33 -6.51
C GLY A 174 20.79 8.53 -7.82
N GLU A 175 20.64 7.20 -7.77
CA GLU A 175 20.55 6.33 -8.95
C GLU A 175 19.26 6.55 -9.74
N VAL A 176 18.17 6.90 -9.05
CA VAL A 176 16.87 7.18 -9.64
C VAL A 176 16.51 8.64 -9.41
N ASN A 177 16.26 9.36 -10.50
CA ASN A 177 15.84 10.76 -10.50
C ASN A 177 14.96 11.06 -11.72
N ALA A 178 14.47 12.30 -11.86
CA ALA A 178 13.56 12.69 -12.95
C ALA A 178 14.09 12.43 -14.37
N ARG A 179 15.41 12.27 -14.55
CA ARG A 179 16.04 11.99 -15.85
C ARG A 179 16.22 10.50 -16.13
N THR A 180 16.02 9.63 -15.14
CA THR A 180 16.10 8.17 -15.33
C THR A 180 15.13 7.71 -16.44
N PRO A 181 15.54 6.79 -17.34
CA PRO A 181 14.66 6.26 -18.38
C PRO A 181 13.37 5.64 -17.83
N LEU A 182 12.24 5.81 -18.53
CA LEU A 182 10.93 5.31 -18.08
C LEU A 182 10.79 3.78 -18.18
N ASP A 183 11.62 3.13 -18.99
CA ASP A 183 11.71 1.68 -19.14
C ASP A 183 12.60 1.02 -18.07
N GLU A 184 13.26 1.82 -17.22
CA GLU A 184 13.98 1.32 -16.05
C GLU A 184 13.00 0.68 -15.06
N THR A 185 13.33 -0.53 -14.62
CA THR A 185 12.46 -1.36 -13.76
C THR A 185 13.17 -1.92 -12.55
N ALA A 186 12.41 -2.28 -11.52
CA ALA A 186 12.83 -3.21 -10.48
C ALA A 186 11.90 -4.43 -10.44
N ASN A 187 12.36 -5.48 -9.77
CA ASN A 187 11.58 -6.69 -9.60
C ASN A 187 10.44 -6.46 -8.60
N LEU A 188 9.24 -6.90 -8.97
CA LEU A 188 8.27 -7.36 -7.98
C LEU A 188 8.67 -8.79 -7.63
N ILE A 189 9.42 -8.93 -6.54
CA ILE A 189 10.11 -10.19 -6.19
C ILE A 189 9.14 -11.36 -6.15
N GLY A 190 9.49 -12.44 -6.83
CA GLY A 190 8.92 -13.77 -6.65
C GLY A 190 9.99 -14.84 -6.77
N TYR A 191 9.58 -16.11 -6.81
CA TYR A 191 10.50 -17.23 -6.68
C TYR A 191 11.41 -17.48 -7.89
N GLU A 192 11.16 -16.83 -9.03
CA GLU A 192 12.06 -16.86 -10.19
C GLU A 192 12.86 -15.54 -10.33
N SER A 193 12.67 -14.59 -9.42
CA SER A 193 13.43 -13.33 -9.44
C SER A 193 14.87 -13.55 -9.02
N VAL A 194 15.80 -12.89 -9.74
CA VAL A 194 17.20 -12.77 -9.35
C VAL A 194 17.38 -11.37 -8.75
N PRO A 195 17.55 -11.24 -7.41
CA PRO A 195 17.65 -9.94 -6.76
C PRO A 195 18.91 -9.17 -7.17
N THR A 196 18.76 -7.87 -7.42
CA THR A 196 19.86 -6.89 -7.45
C THR A 196 20.34 -6.57 -6.03
N GLU A 197 21.45 -5.83 -5.88
CA GLU A 197 21.96 -5.47 -4.54
C GLU A 197 20.95 -4.69 -3.66
N PRO A 198 20.25 -3.64 -4.15
CA PRO A 198 19.21 -2.97 -3.37
C PRO A 198 18.05 -3.91 -3.01
N GLU A 199 17.67 -4.81 -3.92
CA GLU A 199 16.62 -5.80 -3.67
C GLU A 199 17.04 -6.82 -2.61
N ALA A 200 18.30 -7.26 -2.61
CA ALA A 200 18.84 -8.16 -1.60
C ALA A 200 18.80 -7.52 -0.19
N ARG A 201 19.17 -6.24 -0.08
CA ARG A 201 19.07 -5.48 1.19
C ARG A 201 17.61 -5.34 1.65
N ALA A 202 16.69 -5.00 0.74
CA ALA A 202 15.27 -4.91 1.08
C ALA A 202 14.69 -6.26 1.54
N LEU A 203 15.12 -7.36 0.93
CA LEU A 203 14.76 -8.73 1.32
C LEU A 203 15.32 -9.10 2.71
N GLU A 204 16.57 -8.71 3.01
CA GLU A 204 17.20 -8.90 4.31
C GLU A 204 16.46 -8.14 5.42
N VAL A 205 16.14 -6.86 5.20
CA VAL A 205 15.37 -6.02 6.15
C VAL A 205 14.01 -6.64 6.48
N LEU A 206 13.37 -7.26 5.51
CA LEU A 206 12.07 -7.92 5.68
C LEU A 206 12.21 -9.41 6.03
N GLU A 207 13.44 -9.90 6.20
CA GLU A 207 13.77 -11.26 6.55
C GLU A 207 13.04 -12.30 5.69
N VAL A 208 13.04 -12.08 4.37
CA VAL A 208 12.43 -12.96 3.37
C VAL A 208 13.39 -13.24 2.23
N SER A 209 13.16 -14.32 1.50
CA SER A 209 13.92 -14.72 0.32
C SER A 209 13.01 -14.90 -0.90
N PRO A 210 13.54 -14.92 -2.14
CA PRO A 210 12.74 -15.25 -3.31
C PRO A 210 11.99 -16.58 -3.19
N GLU A 211 12.61 -17.61 -2.60
CA GLU A 211 12.00 -18.93 -2.45
C GLU A 211 10.74 -18.92 -1.57
N ASP A 212 10.63 -17.98 -0.63
CA ASP A 212 9.45 -17.85 0.23
C ASP A 212 8.17 -17.55 -0.57
N PHE A 213 8.31 -16.94 -1.75
CA PHE A 213 7.21 -16.70 -2.68
C PHE A 213 6.75 -17.97 -3.43
N ARG A 214 7.44 -19.12 -3.25
CA ARG A 214 7.00 -20.45 -3.71
C ARG A 214 6.26 -21.17 -2.59
N LEU A 215 4.97 -20.87 -2.46
CA LEU A 215 4.12 -21.37 -1.39
C LEU A 215 3.63 -22.81 -1.64
N LYS A 216 4.47 -23.82 -1.36
CA LYS A 216 4.13 -25.25 -1.59
C LYS A 216 2.81 -25.69 -0.94
N GLY A 217 2.48 -25.15 0.24
CA GLY A 217 1.23 -25.45 0.93
C GLY A 217 0.01 -24.67 0.41
N MET A 218 0.22 -23.62 -0.39
CA MET A 218 -0.83 -22.82 -1.04
C MET A 218 -0.35 -22.41 -2.45
N PRO A 219 -0.14 -23.36 -3.38
CA PRO A 219 0.49 -23.08 -4.67
C PRO A 219 -0.20 -21.95 -5.45
N GLU A 220 -1.51 -21.81 -5.30
CA GLU A 220 -2.36 -20.79 -5.90
C GLU A 220 -2.04 -19.34 -5.50
N LEU A 221 -1.25 -19.17 -4.44
CA LEU A 221 -0.74 -17.90 -3.93
C LEU A 221 0.72 -17.65 -4.34
N SER A 222 1.40 -18.63 -4.93
CA SER A 222 2.80 -18.50 -5.31
C SER A 222 2.98 -17.46 -6.42
N SER A 223 4.05 -16.69 -6.35
CA SER A 223 4.35 -15.65 -7.34
C SER A 223 5.72 -15.87 -7.94
N LYS A 224 5.79 -15.99 -9.27
CA LYS A 224 7.07 -16.07 -10.02
C LYS A 224 7.86 -14.77 -9.96
N GLY A 225 7.17 -13.67 -9.71
CA GLY A 225 7.70 -12.32 -9.79
C GLY A 225 7.47 -11.72 -11.17
N THR A 226 7.57 -10.40 -11.25
CA THR A 226 7.44 -9.62 -12.48
C THR A 226 8.35 -8.40 -12.39
N LYS A 227 8.31 -7.51 -13.38
CA LYS A 227 9.01 -6.21 -13.34
C LYS A 227 8.02 -5.07 -13.26
N ARG A 228 8.43 -3.98 -12.63
CA ARG A 228 7.65 -2.73 -12.51
C ARG A 228 8.55 -1.53 -12.76
N GLN A 229 8.04 -0.56 -13.51
CA GLN A 229 8.73 0.71 -13.79
C GLN A 229 8.95 1.50 -12.51
N LEU A 230 10.15 2.06 -12.36
CA LEU A 230 10.53 2.86 -11.18
C LEU A 230 9.88 4.24 -11.19
N LEU A 231 9.68 4.80 -12.38
CA LEU A 231 9.04 6.09 -12.59
C LEU A 231 7.72 5.92 -13.34
N ALA A 232 6.77 6.79 -13.03
CA ALA A 232 5.54 6.95 -13.76
C ALA A 232 5.53 8.32 -14.43
N GLU A 233 4.85 8.43 -15.56
CA GLU A 233 4.75 9.66 -16.35
C GLU A 233 3.34 10.25 -16.25
N LEU A 234 3.27 11.56 -16.02
CA LEU A 234 2.05 12.35 -16.10
C LEU A 234 1.81 12.77 -17.53
N LYS A 235 0.81 12.16 -18.17
CA LYS A 235 0.39 12.53 -19.52
C LYS A 235 -0.78 13.51 -19.44
N GLU A 236 -0.87 14.43 -20.39
CA GLU A 236 -1.99 15.36 -20.52
C GLU A 236 -2.27 16.15 -19.22
N PHE A 237 -1.20 16.55 -18.52
CA PHE A 237 -1.30 17.24 -17.25
C PHE A 237 -1.85 18.66 -17.42
N SER A 238 -2.80 19.04 -16.58
CA SER A 238 -3.19 20.43 -16.37
C SER A 238 -3.58 20.69 -14.93
N PHE A 239 -3.35 21.92 -14.48
CA PHE A 239 -3.78 22.43 -13.20
C PHE A 239 -4.41 23.81 -13.40
N ALA A 240 -5.52 24.07 -12.70
CA ALA A 240 -6.17 25.37 -12.70
C ALA A 240 -6.72 25.68 -11.31
N CYS A 241 -6.62 26.93 -10.89
CA CYS A 241 -7.33 27.44 -9.73
C CYS A 241 -8.73 27.92 -10.12
N GLU A 242 -9.75 27.42 -9.42
CA GLU A 242 -11.14 27.86 -9.53
C GLU A 242 -11.49 28.63 -8.23
N ALA A 243 -12.31 29.68 -8.34
CA ALA A 243 -12.84 30.38 -7.17
C ALA A 243 -13.65 29.39 -6.32
N GLY A 244 -13.34 29.32 -5.02
CA GLY A 244 -14.05 28.44 -4.10
C GLY A 244 -15.38 29.01 -3.65
N ASN A 245 -16.20 28.16 -3.03
CA ASN A 245 -17.37 28.65 -2.31
C ASN A 245 -16.92 29.39 -1.04
N ALA A 246 -17.62 30.47 -0.68
CA ALA A 246 -17.41 31.17 0.59
C ALA A 246 -17.58 30.17 1.75
N GLY A 247 -16.51 29.95 2.52
CA GLY A 247 -16.60 29.15 3.74
C GLY A 247 -17.38 29.88 4.84
N GLU A 248 -17.71 29.18 5.94
CA GLU A 248 -18.42 29.75 7.12
C GLU A 248 -17.73 31.00 7.71
N ASN A 249 -16.44 31.22 7.40
CA ASN A 249 -15.63 32.35 7.86
C ASN A 249 -15.46 33.49 6.82
N GLY A 250 -16.19 33.45 5.69
CA GLY A 250 -16.17 34.53 4.68
C GLY A 250 -14.87 34.67 3.86
N LYS A 251 -13.89 33.77 4.03
CA LYS A 251 -12.76 33.62 3.10
C LYS A 251 -13.12 32.62 2.00
N GLU A 252 -12.94 33.01 0.75
CA GLU A 252 -12.97 32.09 -0.38
C GLU A 252 -11.77 31.15 -0.27
N ASN A 253 -12.01 29.86 -0.03
CA ASN A 253 -10.94 28.87 -0.12
C ASN A 253 -10.74 28.53 -1.58
N ALA A 254 -9.68 29.03 -2.22
CA ALA A 254 -9.35 28.67 -3.59
C ALA A 254 -9.33 27.15 -3.76
N ARG A 255 -9.88 26.67 -4.88
CA ARG A 255 -9.96 25.25 -5.20
C ARG A 255 -9.05 24.95 -6.38
N GLY A 256 -8.09 24.06 -6.21
CA GLY A 256 -7.21 23.60 -7.29
C GLY A 256 -7.79 22.38 -8.00
N LYS A 257 -7.67 22.31 -9.32
CA LYS A 257 -8.17 21.21 -10.13
C LYS A 257 -7.07 20.61 -10.99
N PHE A 258 -6.67 19.40 -10.65
CA PHE A 258 -5.69 18.60 -11.39
C PHE A 258 -6.40 17.71 -12.43
N ARG A 259 -5.86 17.66 -13.64
CA ARG A 259 -6.21 16.66 -14.66
C ARG A 259 -4.93 16.04 -15.19
N PHE A 260 -4.91 14.73 -15.33
CA PHE A 260 -3.78 14.00 -15.91
C PHE A 260 -4.18 12.56 -16.22
N THR A 261 -3.39 11.90 -17.06
CA THR A 261 -3.52 10.49 -17.39
C THR A 261 -2.31 9.73 -16.86
N LEU A 262 -2.55 8.60 -16.21
CA LEU A 262 -1.50 7.69 -15.74
C LEU A 262 -1.63 6.32 -16.41
N GLY A 263 -0.48 5.72 -16.70
CA GLY A 263 -0.42 4.33 -17.16
C GLY A 263 -0.91 3.33 -16.11
N ALA A 264 -1.33 2.14 -16.57
CA ALA A 264 -1.80 1.08 -15.70
C ALA A 264 -0.81 0.75 -14.57
N GLY A 265 -1.34 0.52 -13.37
CA GLY A 265 -0.54 0.18 -12.20
C GLY A 265 0.10 1.38 -11.47
N SER A 266 -0.08 2.61 -11.96
CA SER A 266 0.35 3.84 -11.27
C SER A 266 -0.76 4.40 -10.36
N TYR A 267 -0.39 5.20 -9.36
CA TYR A 267 -1.30 5.72 -8.33
C TYR A 267 -1.42 7.24 -8.40
N ALA A 268 -2.65 7.74 -8.60
CA ALA A 268 -2.92 9.18 -8.61
C ALA A 268 -2.58 9.87 -7.28
N THR A 269 -2.70 9.16 -6.15
CA THR A 269 -2.30 9.68 -4.83
C THR A 269 -0.80 9.94 -4.73
N MET A 270 0.04 9.15 -5.41
CA MET A 270 1.49 9.37 -5.43
C MET A 270 1.84 10.55 -6.33
N ALA A 271 1.19 10.69 -7.49
CA ALA A 271 1.33 11.87 -8.33
C ALA A 271 0.96 13.17 -7.59
N LEU A 272 -0.19 13.18 -6.90
CA LEU A 272 -0.63 14.36 -6.16
C LEU A 272 0.27 14.71 -4.98
N ARG A 273 0.85 13.72 -4.30
CA ARG A 273 1.74 13.95 -3.16
C ARG A 273 2.94 14.82 -3.55
N GLU A 274 3.53 14.60 -4.72
CA GLU A 274 4.64 15.42 -5.23
C GLU A 274 4.25 16.90 -5.36
N PHE A 275 3.00 17.19 -5.73
CA PHE A 275 2.52 18.57 -5.82
C PHE A 275 2.09 19.13 -4.47
N MET A 276 1.47 18.31 -3.60
CA MET A 276 0.96 18.76 -2.30
C MET A 276 2.06 19.01 -1.26
N ASP A 277 3.13 18.22 -1.27
CA ASP A 277 4.26 18.40 -0.36
C ASP A 277 5.04 19.69 -0.69
N GLY A 278 5.05 20.10 -1.96
CA GLY A 278 5.65 21.37 -2.41
C GLY A 278 4.78 22.62 -2.20
N GLN A 279 3.53 22.49 -1.73
CA GLN A 279 2.68 23.62 -1.31
C GLN A 279 2.80 23.93 0.19
N ARG A 280 3.57 23.14 0.95
CA ARG A 280 3.75 23.29 2.40
C ARG A 280 4.96 24.11 2.77
#